data_AF-A0ABD5SLJ0-F1
#
_entry.id   AF-A0ABD5SLJ0-F1
#
_cell.length_a   1.000
_cell.length_b   1.000
_cell.length_c   1.000
_cell.angle_alpha   90.00
_cell.angle_beta   90.00
_cell.angle_gamma   90.00
#
_symmetry.space_group_name_H-M   'P 1'
#
loop_
_entity.id
_entity.type
_entity.pdbx_description
1 polymer ?
#
loop_
_entity_poly.entity_id
_entity_poly.type
_entity_poly.pdbx_seq_one_letter_code
_entity_poly.pdbx_strand_id
1 'polypeptide(L)'
;MISKGCEQCAKGGKMVLFVYGYCDQRDCFYCPLGENRKNVTDVYANERLVESDEDVLTEAHRMDALGTSITGGEPQEALDRTCHYLELLKDEFGEDHHTHLYTGITGGRENMRRLSAAGLDEIRFHPPYEQWGDLHGTEWEDILYIAREEGLTPAFEIPGIRAEAEFLELIDEGAAEFCNINEFEMSDGNYRRMQEQGFELKEDHMSAVDGSREEILEAMGDHEKVYFCTSVFKDAAQHRRRLKRMARNIRREFDDVTDDGTLVYGKTRADPSDFDALGVPEEFYTVKTDHVEVAWWLLEEMIEDGDLEDGEIVEQYPTYDGQVVERTPLA
;
A
#
# COMPACT_ATOMS: atom_id res chain seq x y z
N MET A 1 -18.80 -11.77 -4.48
CA MET A 1 -17.52 -12.36 -4.05
C MET A 1 -16.46 -11.26 -4.15
N ILE A 2 -15.60 -11.08 -3.14
CA ILE A 2 -14.57 -10.01 -3.17
C ILE A 2 -13.44 -10.44 -4.13
N SER A 3 -12.85 -9.52 -4.90
CA SER A 3 -11.76 -9.87 -5.84
C SER A 3 -10.51 -10.41 -5.11
N LYS A 4 -9.72 -11.26 -5.78
CA LYS A 4 -8.47 -11.82 -5.20
C LYS A 4 -7.54 -10.71 -4.71
N GLY A 5 -7.45 -9.60 -5.45
CA GLY A 5 -6.70 -8.42 -5.05
C GLY A 5 -7.19 -7.83 -3.72
N CYS A 6 -8.50 -7.67 -3.56
CA CYS A 6 -9.10 -7.14 -2.33
C CYS A 6 -8.97 -8.13 -1.15
N GLU A 7 -9.08 -9.43 -1.37
CA GLU A 7 -8.87 -10.45 -0.33
C GLU A 7 -7.42 -10.46 0.20
N GLN A 8 -6.44 -10.37 -0.69
CA GLN A 8 -5.03 -10.29 -0.31
C GLN A 8 -4.70 -8.95 0.36
N CYS A 9 -5.29 -7.86 -0.12
CA CYS A 9 -5.19 -6.54 0.47
C CYS A 9 -5.69 -6.55 1.91
N ALA A 10 -6.88 -7.12 2.14
CA ALA A 10 -7.44 -7.33 3.47
C ALA A 10 -6.50 -8.09 4.41
N LYS A 11 -5.70 -9.04 3.90
CA LYS A 11 -4.74 -9.81 4.70
C LYS A 11 -3.41 -9.06 4.96
N GLY A 12 -3.28 -7.82 4.47
CA GLY A 12 -2.01 -7.06 4.51
C GLY A 12 -0.93 -7.66 3.61
N GLY A 13 -1.30 -8.49 2.63
CA GLY A 13 -0.38 -9.26 1.81
C GLY A 13 -0.12 -8.66 0.42
N LYS A 14 -0.67 -7.50 0.09
CA LYS A 14 -0.40 -6.82 -1.18
C LYS A 14 0.70 -5.78 -0.99
N MET A 15 1.83 -5.96 -1.68
CA MET A 15 2.82 -4.90 -1.80
C MET A 15 2.26 -3.78 -2.67
N VAL A 16 2.44 -2.52 -2.30
CA VAL A 16 2.08 -1.38 -3.15
C VAL A 16 3.33 -0.97 -3.93
N LEU A 17 3.28 -1.09 -5.25
CA LEU A 17 4.36 -0.66 -6.13
C LEU A 17 3.95 0.61 -6.87
N PHE A 18 4.53 1.73 -6.46
CA PHE A 18 4.38 3.03 -7.11
C PHE A 18 5.43 3.15 -8.22
N VAL A 19 5.03 3.18 -9.49
CA VAL A 19 5.98 3.06 -10.62
C VAL A 19 6.32 4.39 -11.31
N TYR A 20 5.49 5.41 -11.15
CA TYR A 20 5.61 6.69 -11.85
C TYR A 20 4.71 7.75 -11.22
N GLY A 21 5.13 9.01 -11.14
CA GLY A 21 4.37 10.06 -10.44
C GLY A 21 3.70 11.12 -11.31
N TYR A 22 3.81 11.05 -12.63
CA TYR A 22 3.11 11.97 -13.53
C TYR A 22 1.74 11.41 -13.95
N CYS A 23 0.82 12.34 -14.24
CA CYS A 23 -0.44 12.11 -14.93
C CYS A 23 -0.58 13.21 -16.00
N ASP A 24 -0.22 12.93 -17.25
CA ASP A 24 -0.24 13.96 -18.29
C ASP A 24 -1.67 14.31 -18.73
N GLN A 25 -2.60 13.36 -18.60
CA GLN A 25 -3.98 13.51 -19.07
C GLN A 25 -4.96 14.01 -18.00
N ARG A 26 -4.57 14.01 -16.72
CA ARG A 26 -5.50 14.25 -15.60
C ARG A 26 -4.86 15.03 -14.46
N ASP A 27 -5.58 16.01 -13.92
CA ASP A 27 -5.24 16.69 -12.66
C ASP A 27 -6.46 16.74 -11.73
N CYS A 28 -6.74 15.60 -11.09
CA CYS A 28 -7.94 15.45 -10.27
C CYS A 28 -7.82 16.28 -8.99
N PHE A 29 -8.84 17.06 -8.67
CA PHE A 29 -8.88 17.87 -7.44
C PHE A 29 -8.77 17.00 -6.16
N TYR A 30 -9.22 15.75 -6.24
CA TYR A 30 -9.16 14.77 -5.15
C TYR A 30 -7.90 13.88 -5.14
N CYS A 31 -6.98 14.03 -6.09
CA CYS A 31 -5.80 13.15 -6.18
C CYS A 31 -4.97 13.21 -4.88
N PRO A 32 -4.85 12.11 -4.12
CA PRO A 32 -4.24 12.10 -2.78
C PRO A 32 -2.70 12.09 -2.80
N LEU A 33 -2.08 12.04 -3.99
CA LEU A 33 -0.62 12.05 -4.09
C LEU A 33 -0.06 13.35 -3.51
N GLY A 34 0.78 13.20 -2.48
CA GLY A 34 1.55 14.30 -1.91
C GLY A 34 2.68 14.77 -2.83
N GLU A 35 3.29 15.91 -2.50
CA GLU A 35 4.34 16.56 -3.31
C GLU A 35 5.55 15.64 -3.55
N ASN A 36 5.87 14.74 -2.62
CA ASN A 36 7.01 13.81 -2.75
C ASN A 36 6.77 12.68 -3.76
N ARG A 37 5.52 12.45 -4.18
CA ARG A 37 5.15 11.41 -5.16
C ARG A 37 4.50 11.97 -6.42
N LYS A 38 4.01 13.21 -6.40
CA LYS A 38 3.42 13.86 -7.58
C LYS A 38 4.52 14.47 -8.45
N ASN A 39 4.44 14.28 -9.77
CA ASN A 39 5.38 14.82 -10.76
C ASN A 39 6.85 14.41 -10.52
N VAL A 40 7.07 13.17 -10.08
CA VAL A 40 8.41 12.57 -9.94
C VAL A 40 8.51 11.29 -10.75
N THR A 41 9.72 10.91 -11.13
CA THR A 41 9.99 9.66 -11.84
C THR A 41 10.32 8.50 -10.91
N ASP A 42 10.41 8.78 -9.61
CA ASP A 42 10.81 7.83 -8.57
C ASP A 42 9.83 6.65 -8.48
N VAL A 43 10.38 5.50 -8.09
CA VAL A 43 9.65 4.25 -7.89
C VAL A 43 9.72 3.91 -6.41
N TYR A 44 8.61 3.46 -5.83
CA TYR A 44 8.55 3.02 -4.44
C TYR A 44 7.89 1.65 -4.32
N ALA A 45 8.53 0.74 -3.61
CA ALA A 45 7.92 -0.48 -3.10
C ALA A 45 7.53 -0.23 -1.64
N ASN A 46 6.23 -0.15 -1.36
CA ASN A 46 5.69 0.40 -0.10
C ASN A 46 6.32 1.77 0.23
N GLU A 47 7.12 1.85 1.30
CA GLU A 47 7.86 3.04 1.73
C GLU A 47 9.31 3.09 1.19
N ARG A 48 9.83 2.00 0.61
CA ARG A 48 11.21 1.91 0.10
C ARG A 48 11.36 2.56 -1.26
N LEU A 49 12.30 3.51 -1.38
CA LEU A 49 12.75 4.02 -2.68
C LEU A 49 13.46 2.90 -3.46
N VAL A 50 13.07 2.71 -4.72
CA VAL A 50 13.62 1.66 -5.59
C VAL A 50 14.73 2.26 -6.43
N GLU A 51 15.97 1.82 -6.16
CA GLU A 51 17.16 2.17 -6.94
C GLU A 51 17.55 1.04 -7.90
N SER A 52 17.06 -0.19 -7.63
CA SER A 52 17.31 -1.42 -8.38
C SER A 52 16.16 -2.41 -8.26
N ASP A 53 16.09 -3.39 -9.15
CA ASP A 53 15.09 -4.47 -9.10
C ASP A 53 15.14 -5.26 -7.78
N GLU A 54 16.34 -5.40 -7.19
CA GLU A 54 16.54 -6.06 -5.90
C GLU A 54 15.78 -5.36 -4.75
N ASP A 55 15.57 -4.04 -4.84
CA ASP A 55 14.80 -3.31 -3.83
C ASP A 55 13.32 -3.74 -3.82
N VAL A 56 12.74 -3.94 -5.02
CA VAL A 56 11.36 -4.42 -5.20
C VAL A 56 11.22 -5.84 -4.65
N LEU A 57 12.13 -6.74 -5.04
CA LEU A 57 12.09 -8.13 -4.59
C LEU A 57 12.32 -8.25 -3.09
N THR A 58 13.29 -7.51 -2.54
CA THR A 58 13.55 -7.51 -1.11
C THR A 58 12.34 -7.03 -0.32
N GLU A 59 11.67 -5.98 -0.76
CA GLU A 59 10.47 -5.47 -0.07
C GLU A 59 9.31 -6.47 -0.15
N ALA A 60 9.10 -7.10 -1.32
CA ALA A 60 8.10 -8.14 -1.49
C ALA A 60 8.36 -9.34 -0.57
N HIS A 61 9.61 -9.80 -0.45
CA HIS A 61 10.02 -10.87 0.46
C HIS A 61 9.85 -10.46 1.93
N ARG A 62 10.26 -9.24 2.30
CA ARG A 62 10.14 -8.73 3.67
C ARG A 62 8.71 -8.78 4.18
N MET A 63 7.73 -8.44 3.35
CA MET A 63 6.32 -8.50 3.75
C MET A 63 5.61 -9.84 3.47
N ASP A 64 6.35 -10.84 2.95
CA ASP A 64 5.77 -12.10 2.45
C ASP A 64 4.60 -11.79 1.51
N ALA A 65 4.87 -11.06 0.43
CA ALA A 65 3.83 -10.56 -0.46
C ALA A 65 3.07 -11.73 -1.12
N LEU A 66 1.74 -11.71 -1.02
CA LEU A 66 0.84 -12.63 -1.72
C LEU A 66 0.51 -12.14 -3.15
N GLY A 67 0.81 -10.87 -3.42
CA GLY A 67 0.52 -10.18 -4.66
C GLY A 67 1.01 -8.73 -4.63
N THR A 68 0.91 -8.03 -5.76
CA THR A 68 1.35 -6.63 -5.89
C THR A 68 0.26 -5.74 -6.50
N SER A 69 0.04 -4.58 -5.90
CA SER A 69 -0.85 -3.52 -6.41
C SER A 69 0.03 -2.46 -7.09
N ILE A 70 -0.09 -2.31 -8.40
CA ILE A 70 0.67 -1.34 -9.18
C ILE A 70 -0.12 -0.05 -9.29
N THR A 71 0.50 1.04 -8.87
CA THR A 71 -0.08 2.38 -8.81
C THR A 71 0.94 3.43 -9.21
N GLY A 72 0.55 4.69 -9.18
CA GLY A 72 1.38 5.81 -9.59
C GLY A 72 0.58 7.11 -9.53
N GLY A 73 1.04 8.09 -10.30
CA GLY A 73 0.15 8.94 -11.06
C GLY A 73 -0.56 8.09 -12.10
N GLU A 74 0.10 7.82 -13.23
CA GLU A 74 -0.42 6.95 -14.29
C GLU A 74 0.59 5.86 -14.70
N PRO A 75 0.42 4.60 -14.23
CA PRO A 75 1.30 3.48 -14.58
C PRO A 75 1.40 3.19 -16.08
N GLN A 76 0.35 3.46 -16.86
CA GLN A 76 0.37 3.23 -18.31
C GLN A 76 1.22 4.25 -19.07
N GLU A 77 1.49 5.43 -18.52
CA GLU A 77 2.43 6.41 -19.11
C GLU A 77 3.89 5.93 -19.00
N ALA A 78 4.18 5.04 -18.05
CA ALA A 78 5.45 4.35 -17.89
C ALA A 78 5.36 2.86 -18.25
N LEU A 79 4.64 2.52 -19.34
CA LEU A 79 4.28 1.15 -19.70
C LEU A 79 5.46 0.16 -19.72
N ASP A 80 6.59 0.51 -20.33
CA ASP A 80 7.75 -0.37 -20.41
C ASP A 80 8.28 -0.75 -19.01
N ARG A 81 8.31 0.22 -18.09
CA ARG A 81 8.70 0.02 -16.70
C ARG A 81 7.66 -0.80 -15.93
N THR A 82 6.39 -0.52 -16.15
CA THR A 82 5.28 -1.28 -15.57
C THR A 82 5.35 -2.75 -15.97
N CYS A 83 5.53 -3.04 -17.26
CA CYS A 83 5.70 -4.41 -17.77
C CYS A 83 6.94 -5.08 -17.17
N HIS A 84 8.08 -4.37 -17.12
CA HIS A 84 9.31 -4.89 -16.51
C HIS A 84 9.08 -5.35 -15.06
N TYR A 85 8.42 -4.54 -14.23
CA TYR A 85 8.16 -4.94 -12.84
C TYR A 85 7.12 -6.05 -12.70
N LEU A 86 6.13 -6.13 -13.60
CA LEU A 86 5.20 -7.25 -13.65
C LEU A 86 5.95 -8.56 -13.93
N GLU A 87 6.79 -8.57 -14.97
CA GLU A 87 7.62 -9.73 -15.35
C GLU A 87 8.56 -10.12 -14.21
N LEU A 88 9.28 -9.15 -13.62
CA LEU A 88 10.16 -9.37 -12.47
C LEU A 88 9.46 -10.08 -11.31
N LEU A 89 8.25 -9.64 -10.96
CA LEU A 89 7.47 -10.22 -9.86
C LEU A 89 6.92 -11.61 -10.19
N LYS A 90 6.49 -11.83 -11.44
CA LYS A 90 6.01 -13.13 -11.91
C LYS A 90 7.15 -14.14 -12.02
N ASP A 91 8.34 -13.72 -12.43
CA ASP A 91 9.54 -14.57 -12.47
C ASP A 91 9.97 -15.03 -11.08
N GLU A 92 9.91 -14.14 -10.07
CA GLU A 92 10.30 -14.45 -8.69
C GLU A 92 9.25 -15.29 -7.95
N PHE A 93 7.97 -14.89 -8.01
CA PHE A 93 6.91 -15.45 -7.18
C PHE A 93 5.95 -16.40 -7.93
N GLY A 94 6.09 -16.51 -9.24
CA GLY A 94 5.27 -17.35 -10.11
C GLY A 94 3.93 -16.74 -10.50
N GLU A 95 3.22 -17.44 -11.39
CA GLU A 95 1.94 -17.00 -11.96
C GLU A 95 0.84 -16.78 -10.91
N ASP A 96 0.91 -17.48 -9.77
CA ASP A 96 -0.08 -17.36 -8.70
C ASP A 96 0.01 -16.01 -7.93
N HIS A 97 1.14 -15.30 -8.04
CA HIS A 97 1.37 -13.99 -7.46
C HIS A 97 0.47 -12.96 -8.12
N HIS A 98 -0.64 -12.63 -7.47
CA HIS A 98 -1.68 -11.82 -8.10
C HIS A 98 -1.25 -10.36 -8.22
N THR A 99 -1.24 -9.83 -9.43
CA THR A 99 -0.92 -8.44 -9.73
C THR A 99 -2.17 -7.70 -10.21
N HIS A 100 -2.34 -6.47 -9.73
CA HIS A 100 -3.40 -5.61 -10.25
C HIS A 100 -2.92 -4.19 -10.42
N LEU A 101 -3.46 -3.47 -11.39
CA LEU A 101 -3.02 -2.14 -11.77
C LEU A 101 -4.17 -1.14 -11.72
N TYR A 102 -3.93 0.04 -11.15
CA TYR A 102 -4.84 1.17 -11.21
C TYR A 102 -4.48 2.08 -12.36
N THR A 103 -5.47 2.54 -13.14
CA THR A 103 -5.24 3.47 -14.25
C THR A 103 -6.37 4.47 -14.40
N GLY A 104 -5.99 5.69 -14.74
CA GLY A 104 -6.87 6.81 -15.07
C GLY A 104 -7.02 7.06 -16.57
N ILE A 105 -6.48 6.19 -17.43
CA ILE A 105 -6.60 6.27 -18.90
C ILE A 105 -7.06 4.93 -19.50
N THR A 106 -7.59 4.96 -20.72
CA THR A 106 -8.01 3.75 -21.44
C THR A 106 -6.80 2.96 -21.97
N GLY A 107 -5.80 3.63 -22.55
CA GLY A 107 -4.55 3.02 -23.04
C GLY A 107 -4.68 2.16 -24.31
N GLY A 108 -5.88 1.64 -24.60
CA GLY A 108 -6.18 0.89 -25.82
C GLY A 108 -5.65 -0.54 -25.83
N ARG A 109 -5.98 -1.27 -26.90
CA ARG A 109 -5.73 -2.72 -27.01
C ARG A 109 -4.27 -3.11 -26.89
N GLU A 110 -3.37 -2.36 -27.51
CA GLU A 110 -1.94 -2.69 -27.48
C GLU A 110 -1.40 -2.65 -26.05
N ASN A 111 -1.78 -1.65 -25.25
CA ASN A 111 -1.40 -1.58 -23.84
C ASN A 111 -1.97 -2.77 -23.05
N MET A 112 -3.26 -3.08 -23.23
CA MET A 112 -3.89 -4.23 -22.53
C MET A 112 -3.18 -5.54 -22.85
N ARG A 113 -2.85 -5.76 -24.13
CA ARG A 113 -2.11 -6.94 -24.58
C ARG A 113 -0.73 -7.03 -23.94
N ARG A 114 0.01 -5.90 -23.90
CA ARG A 114 1.34 -5.84 -23.29
C ARG A 114 1.30 -6.08 -21.78
N LEU A 115 0.35 -5.49 -21.08
CA LEU A 115 0.15 -5.70 -19.66
C LEU A 115 -0.22 -7.16 -19.34
N SER A 116 -1.14 -7.74 -20.11
CA SER A 116 -1.52 -9.16 -20.00
C SER A 116 -0.33 -10.09 -20.25
N ALA A 117 0.45 -9.84 -21.32
CA ALA A 117 1.63 -10.62 -21.64
C ALA A 117 2.74 -10.53 -20.58
N ALA A 118 2.85 -9.39 -19.89
CA ALA A 118 3.76 -9.20 -18.76
C ALA A 118 3.27 -9.87 -17.46
N GLY A 119 2.05 -10.42 -17.45
CA GLY A 119 1.46 -11.11 -16.31
C GLY A 119 0.59 -10.23 -15.40
N LEU A 120 -0.04 -9.17 -15.94
CA LEU A 120 -1.10 -8.49 -15.19
C LEU A 120 -2.35 -9.38 -15.10
N ASP A 121 -2.92 -9.55 -13.90
CA ASP A 121 -4.14 -10.36 -13.72
C ASP A 121 -5.43 -9.52 -13.78
N GLU A 122 -5.40 -8.33 -13.16
CA GLU A 122 -6.57 -7.49 -12.93
C GLU A 122 -6.24 -6.03 -13.23
N ILE A 123 -7.10 -5.33 -13.98
CA ILE A 123 -6.93 -3.91 -14.27
C ILE A 123 -8.14 -3.13 -13.78
N ARG A 124 -7.87 -2.08 -13.00
CA ARG A 124 -8.89 -1.25 -12.36
C ARG A 124 -8.88 0.13 -12.98
N PHE A 125 -9.93 0.41 -13.73
CA PHE A 125 -10.14 1.68 -14.40
C PHE A 125 -10.78 2.70 -13.46
N HIS A 126 -10.27 3.92 -13.54
CA HIS A 126 -10.84 5.09 -12.90
C HIS A 126 -11.20 6.11 -13.99
N PRO A 127 -12.44 6.11 -14.49
CA PRO A 127 -12.91 7.11 -15.44
C PRO A 127 -12.92 8.52 -14.83
N PRO A 128 -12.71 9.59 -15.63
CA PRO A 128 -12.84 10.98 -15.22
C PRO A 128 -14.18 11.23 -14.54
N TYR A 129 -14.15 11.97 -13.44
CA TYR A 129 -15.33 12.25 -12.63
C TYR A 129 -16.45 12.93 -13.44
N GLU A 130 -16.06 13.77 -14.40
CA GLU A 130 -16.94 14.51 -15.28
C GLU A 130 -17.67 13.63 -16.31
N GLN A 131 -17.25 12.37 -16.49
CA GLN A 131 -17.84 11.42 -17.43
C GLN A 131 -18.70 10.34 -16.75
N TRP A 132 -18.79 10.34 -15.42
CA TRP A 132 -19.63 9.39 -14.69
C TRP A 132 -21.10 9.62 -15.06
N GLY A 133 -21.78 8.57 -15.54
CA GLY A 133 -23.16 8.63 -16.04
C GLY A 133 -23.25 8.72 -17.56
N ASP A 134 -22.12 8.88 -18.26
CA ASP A 134 -22.02 8.97 -19.72
C ASP A 134 -20.87 8.07 -20.27
N LEU A 135 -20.60 6.91 -19.65
CA LEU A 135 -19.57 5.97 -20.07
C LEU A 135 -20.02 5.07 -21.24
N HIS A 136 -21.31 4.76 -21.34
CA HIS A 136 -21.82 3.90 -22.42
C HIS A 136 -21.56 4.48 -23.82
N GLY A 137 -21.14 3.62 -24.74
CA GLY A 137 -20.81 3.97 -26.12
C GLY A 137 -19.54 4.81 -26.25
N THR A 138 -18.75 4.94 -25.19
CA THR A 138 -17.46 5.64 -25.20
C THR A 138 -16.29 4.66 -25.17
N GLU A 139 -15.07 5.19 -25.33
CA GLU A 139 -13.85 4.40 -25.19
C GLU A 139 -13.68 3.74 -23.81
N TRP A 140 -14.37 4.26 -22.78
CA TRP A 140 -14.34 3.67 -21.43
C TRP A 140 -15.13 2.37 -21.34
N GLU A 141 -16.23 2.25 -22.07
CA GLU A 141 -16.93 0.97 -22.18
C GLU A 141 -16.12 0.00 -23.06
N ASP A 142 -15.63 0.47 -24.22
CA ASP A 142 -14.86 -0.34 -25.16
C ASP A 142 -13.63 -0.97 -24.50
N ILE A 143 -12.90 -0.21 -23.66
CA ILE A 143 -11.67 -0.71 -23.04
C ILE A 143 -11.93 -1.84 -22.06
N LEU A 144 -13.08 -1.89 -21.39
CA LEU A 144 -13.44 -2.97 -20.47
C LEU A 144 -13.54 -4.31 -21.23
N TYR A 145 -14.23 -4.30 -22.37
CA TYR A 145 -14.33 -5.47 -23.24
C TYR A 145 -12.97 -5.85 -23.84
N ILE A 146 -12.19 -4.86 -24.29
CA ILE A 146 -10.84 -5.09 -24.82
C ILE A 146 -9.94 -5.75 -23.76
N ALA A 147 -9.90 -5.24 -22.54
CA ALA A 147 -9.09 -5.78 -21.46
C ALA A 147 -9.46 -7.25 -21.19
N ARG A 148 -10.77 -7.56 -21.16
CA ARG A 148 -11.28 -8.93 -21.00
C ARG A 148 -10.86 -9.85 -22.13
N GLU A 149 -10.95 -9.39 -23.38
CA GLU A 149 -10.52 -10.16 -24.56
C GLU A 149 -9.01 -10.45 -24.56
N GLU A 150 -8.19 -9.52 -24.07
CA GLU A 150 -6.75 -9.71 -23.89
C GLU A 150 -6.39 -10.57 -22.66
N GLY A 151 -7.40 -11.04 -21.90
CA GLY A 151 -7.22 -11.97 -20.77
C GLY A 151 -7.09 -11.33 -19.40
N LEU A 152 -7.31 -10.02 -19.27
CA LEU A 152 -7.32 -9.31 -17.99
C LEU A 152 -8.71 -9.39 -17.34
N THR A 153 -8.77 -9.22 -16.02
CA THR A 153 -10.01 -8.96 -15.30
C THR A 153 -10.26 -7.44 -15.21
N PRO A 154 -11.16 -6.85 -16.02
CA PRO A 154 -11.47 -5.42 -15.94
C PRO A 154 -12.38 -5.13 -14.74
N ALA A 155 -12.13 -4.05 -14.03
CA ALA A 155 -12.95 -3.58 -12.92
C ALA A 155 -12.90 -2.05 -12.80
N PHE A 156 -13.76 -1.49 -11.97
CA PHE A 156 -13.69 -0.08 -11.59
C PHE A 156 -13.03 0.11 -10.22
N GLU A 157 -12.25 1.18 -10.08
CA GLU A 157 -11.78 1.69 -8.78
C GLU A 157 -12.01 3.20 -8.72
N ILE A 158 -13.03 3.61 -7.96
CA ILE A 158 -13.48 5.00 -7.89
C ILE A 158 -13.44 5.54 -6.46
N PRO A 159 -13.20 6.84 -6.25
CA PRO A 159 -13.39 7.51 -4.98
C PRO A 159 -14.89 7.64 -4.68
N GLY A 160 -15.29 7.56 -3.43
CA GLY A 160 -16.68 7.66 -3.01
C GLY A 160 -17.18 9.10 -3.02
N ILE A 161 -17.09 9.79 -4.15
CA ILE A 161 -17.51 11.20 -4.29
C ILE A 161 -19.04 11.31 -4.32
N ARG A 162 -19.69 10.44 -5.09
CA ARG A 162 -21.16 10.33 -5.22
C ARG A 162 -21.54 8.93 -5.67
N ALA A 163 -22.81 8.57 -5.49
CA ALA A 163 -23.37 7.39 -6.12
C ALA A 163 -23.45 7.57 -7.64
N GLU A 164 -23.23 6.49 -8.39
CA GLU A 164 -23.43 6.46 -9.83
C GLU A 164 -23.88 5.06 -10.27
N ALA A 165 -25.11 4.98 -10.79
CA ALA A 165 -25.75 3.72 -11.13
C ALA A 165 -25.18 3.10 -12.41
N GLU A 166 -24.62 3.91 -13.31
CA GLU A 166 -24.05 3.43 -14.57
C GLU A 166 -22.93 2.39 -14.35
N PHE A 167 -22.16 2.49 -13.26
CA PHE A 167 -21.17 1.48 -12.91
C PHE A 167 -21.80 0.12 -12.61
N LEU A 168 -23.01 0.08 -12.03
CA LEU A 168 -23.74 -1.16 -11.77
C LEU A 168 -24.24 -1.78 -13.07
N GLU A 169 -24.78 -0.94 -13.97
CA GLU A 169 -25.25 -1.37 -15.29
C GLU A 169 -24.13 -2.04 -16.08
N LEU A 170 -22.96 -1.40 -16.15
CA LEU A 170 -21.77 -1.97 -16.82
C LEU A 170 -21.26 -3.26 -16.18
N ILE A 171 -21.49 -3.48 -14.88
CA ILE A 171 -21.16 -4.74 -14.21
C ILE A 171 -22.19 -5.82 -14.57
N ASP A 172 -23.48 -5.50 -14.53
CA ASP A 172 -24.58 -6.42 -14.83
C ASP A 172 -24.58 -6.88 -16.29
N GLU A 173 -24.18 -6.00 -17.20
CA GLU A 173 -23.95 -6.31 -18.61
C GLU A 173 -22.69 -7.16 -18.85
N GLY A 174 -21.81 -7.22 -17.85
CA GLY A 174 -20.58 -8.00 -17.88
C GLY A 174 -19.42 -7.30 -18.56
N ALA A 175 -19.45 -5.97 -18.74
CA ALA A 175 -18.31 -5.20 -19.18
C ALA A 175 -17.21 -5.20 -18.10
N ALA A 176 -17.59 -4.87 -16.86
CA ALA A 176 -16.70 -4.89 -15.70
C ALA A 176 -17.00 -6.08 -14.75
N GLU A 177 -15.98 -6.56 -14.06
CA GLU A 177 -16.14 -7.68 -13.11
C GLU A 177 -16.66 -7.24 -11.75
N PHE A 178 -16.25 -6.05 -11.28
CA PHE A 178 -16.68 -5.45 -10.02
C PHE A 178 -16.38 -3.95 -10.00
N CYS A 179 -16.91 -3.25 -9.00
CA CYS A 179 -16.56 -1.87 -8.70
C CYS A 179 -16.12 -1.73 -7.24
N ASN A 180 -14.91 -1.21 -7.05
CA ASN A 180 -14.43 -0.79 -5.75
C ASN A 180 -14.64 0.71 -5.57
N ILE A 181 -15.25 1.06 -4.45
CA ILE A 181 -15.46 2.44 -4.04
C ILE A 181 -14.61 2.69 -2.81
N ASN A 182 -13.62 3.56 -2.93
CA ASN A 182 -12.81 4.00 -1.81
C ASN A 182 -13.53 5.10 -1.03
N GLU A 183 -13.60 5.00 0.29
CA GLU A 183 -14.08 6.12 1.10
C GLU A 183 -13.36 7.41 0.72
N PHE A 184 -14.12 8.49 0.58
CA PHE A 184 -13.58 9.74 0.07
C PHE A 184 -12.75 10.42 1.16
N GLU A 185 -11.47 10.64 0.86
CA GLU A 185 -10.47 11.05 1.85
C GLU A 185 -9.77 12.35 1.41
N MET A 186 -9.62 13.26 2.37
CA MET A 186 -8.66 14.36 2.32
C MET A 186 -7.31 13.93 2.90
N SER A 187 -6.27 14.46 2.29
CA SER A 187 -4.87 14.28 2.64
C SER A 187 -4.13 15.61 2.45
N ASP A 188 -2.91 15.71 2.95
CA ASP A 188 -2.06 16.89 2.76
C ASP A 188 -1.88 17.26 1.27
N GLY A 189 -1.92 16.28 0.36
CA GLY A 189 -1.77 16.49 -1.07
C GLY A 189 -3.01 17.05 -1.81
N ASN A 190 -4.21 16.95 -1.22
CA ASN A 190 -5.45 17.34 -1.90
C ASN A 190 -6.32 18.33 -1.12
N TYR A 191 -6.11 18.52 0.20
CA TYR A 191 -7.08 19.20 1.06
C TYR A 191 -7.47 20.60 0.55
N ARG A 192 -6.50 21.42 0.10
CA ARG A 192 -6.80 22.78 -0.42
C ARG A 192 -7.69 22.73 -1.65
N ARG A 193 -7.36 21.87 -2.62
CA ARG A 193 -8.11 21.70 -3.86
C ARG A 193 -9.52 21.17 -3.57
N MET A 194 -9.65 20.27 -2.59
CA MET A 194 -10.96 19.74 -2.18
C MET A 194 -11.80 20.79 -1.45
N GLN A 195 -11.21 21.61 -0.58
CA GLN A 195 -11.90 22.73 0.07
C GLN A 195 -12.36 23.79 -0.95
N GLU A 196 -11.56 24.07 -1.98
CA GLU A 196 -11.96 24.94 -3.10
C GLU A 196 -13.17 24.40 -3.88
N GLN A 197 -13.36 23.07 -3.90
CA GLN A 197 -14.54 22.41 -4.46
C GLN A 197 -15.72 22.30 -3.48
N GLY A 198 -15.56 22.81 -2.24
CA GLY A 198 -16.63 22.83 -1.23
C GLY A 198 -16.76 21.57 -0.38
N PHE A 199 -15.77 20.68 -0.40
CA PHE A 199 -15.73 19.53 0.50
C PHE A 199 -15.12 19.90 1.85
N GLU A 200 -15.61 19.29 2.93
CA GLU A 200 -15.09 19.44 4.30
C GLU A 200 -14.80 18.07 4.94
N LEU A 201 -13.83 18.04 5.87
CA LEU A 201 -13.57 16.86 6.68
C LEU A 201 -14.78 16.54 7.57
N LYS A 202 -15.09 15.26 7.73
CA LYS A 202 -16.10 14.78 8.67
C LYS A 202 -15.67 15.09 10.11
N GLU A 203 -16.61 15.52 10.94
CA GLU A 203 -16.35 15.73 12.39
C GLU A 203 -15.76 14.46 13.02
N ASP A 204 -14.72 14.64 13.84
CA ASP A 204 -13.97 13.57 14.53
C ASP A 204 -13.30 12.51 13.62
N HIS A 205 -13.07 12.80 12.33
CA HIS A 205 -12.31 11.93 11.43
C HIS A 205 -10.98 12.53 10.98
N MET A 206 -9.95 11.68 10.86
CA MET A 206 -8.59 12.10 10.44
C MET A 206 -8.47 12.46 8.96
N SER A 207 -9.42 12.05 8.11
CA SER A 207 -9.26 12.04 6.65
C SER A 207 -10.57 11.94 5.87
N ALA A 208 -11.59 11.22 6.37
CA ALA A 208 -12.86 11.07 5.64
C ALA A 208 -13.59 12.41 5.44
N VAL A 209 -14.21 12.53 4.26
CA VAL A 209 -15.02 13.68 3.84
C VAL A 209 -16.50 13.42 4.14
N ASP A 210 -17.22 14.47 4.53
CA ASP A 210 -18.64 14.34 4.87
C ASP A 210 -19.55 14.15 3.63
N GLY A 211 -20.65 13.42 3.82
CA GLY A 211 -21.86 13.54 2.98
C GLY A 211 -22.15 12.48 1.91
N SER A 212 -21.18 11.71 1.39
CA SER A 212 -21.43 10.81 0.23
C SER A 212 -21.55 9.32 0.58
N ARG A 213 -21.03 8.89 1.73
CA ARG A 213 -20.94 7.48 2.09
C ARG A 213 -22.32 6.81 2.21
N GLU A 214 -23.23 7.42 2.97
CA GLU A 214 -24.56 6.86 3.21
C GLU A 214 -25.35 6.73 1.91
N GLU A 215 -25.29 7.73 1.04
CA GLU A 215 -25.93 7.72 -0.29
C GLU A 215 -25.37 6.61 -1.19
N ILE A 216 -24.04 6.45 -1.23
CA ILE A 216 -23.39 5.39 -2.00
C ILE A 216 -23.77 4.02 -1.48
N LEU A 217 -23.79 3.83 -0.16
CA LEU A 217 -24.15 2.54 0.44
C LEU A 217 -25.63 2.20 0.18
N GLU A 218 -26.53 3.18 0.23
CA GLU A 218 -27.94 2.98 -0.10
C GLU A 218 -28.16 2.66 -1.58
N ALA A 219 -27.44 3.33 -2.48
CA ALA A 219 -27.63 3.17 -3.92
C ALA A 219 -26.89 1.96 -4.52
N MET A 220 -25.70 1.64 -4.01
CA MET A 220 -24.77 0.69 -4.63
C MET A 220 -24.32 -0.43 -3.68
N GLY A 221 -24.47 -0.24 -2.36
CA GLY A 221 -23.87 -1.12 -1.35
C GLY A 221 -24.47 -2.53 -1.28
N ASP A 222 -25.71 -2.71 -1.76
CA ASP A 222 -26.38 -4.01 -1.81
C ASP A 222 -25.98 -4.86 -3.03
N HIS A 223 -25.24 -4.29 -3.98
CA HIS A 223 -24.79 -5.00 -5.17
C HIS A 223 -23.64 -5.96 -4.86
N GLU A 224 -23.75 -7.25 -5.23
CA GLU A 224 -22.83 -8.32 -4.79
C GLU A 224 -21.38 -8.22 -5.33
N LYS A 225 -21.21 -7.38 -6.35
CA LYS A 225 -19.94 -7.04 -7.02
C LYS A 225 -19.48 -5.60 -6.75
N VAL A 226 -20.08 -4.93 -5.77
CA VAL A 226 -19.60 -3.64 -5.29
C VAL A 226 -18.91 -3.84 -3.95
N TYR A 227 -17.75 -3.20 -3.78
CA TYR A 227 -17.02 -3.21 -2.52
C TYR A 227 -16.68 -1.79 -2.09
N PHE A 228 -17.26 -1.37 -0.95
CA PHE A 228 -16.94 -0.09 -0.33
C PHE A 228 -15.77 -0.27 0.66
N CYS A 229 -14.60 0.25 0.32
CA CYS A 229 -13.39 0.17 1.12
C CYS A 229 -13.28 1.38 2.05
N THR A 230 -13.44 1.16 3.36
CA THR A 230 -13.38 2.23 4.36
C THR A 230 -11.95 2.61 4.72
N SER A 231 -11.73 3.90 5.02
CA SER A 231 -10.47 4.46 5.51
C SER A 231 -9.97 3.75 6.77
N VAL A 232 -10.87 3.57 7.75
CA VAL A 232 -10.59 2.85 9.01
C VAL A 232 -10.09 1.42 8.74
N PHE A 233 -10.63 0.74 7.73
CA PHE A 233 -10.18 -0.60 7.37
C PHE A 233 -8.76 -0.59 6.78
N LYS A 234 -8.43 0.40 5.94
CA LYS A 234 -7.09 0.59 5.38
C LYS A 234 -6.06 0.88 6.47
N ASP A 235 -6.35 1.85 7.34
CA ASP A 235 -5.37 2.36 8.31
C ASP A 235 -5.19 1.41 9.50
N ALA A 236 -6.28 0.90 10.07
CA ALA A 236 -6.19 0.11 11.32
C ALA A 236 -5.94 -1.37 11.06
N ALA A 237 -6.52 -1.95 9.99
CA ALA A 237 -6.49 -3.39 9.77
C ALA A 237 -5.46 -3.80 8.71
N GLN A 238 -5.48 -3.18 7.52
CA GLN A 238 -4.56 -3.54 6.44
C GLN A 238 -3.11 -3.19 6.80
N HIS A 239 -2.85 -1.96 7.26
CA HIS A 239 -1.50 -1.54 7.64
C HIS A 239 -0.94 -2.41 8.78
N ARG A 240 -1.67 -2.55 9.89
CA ARG A 240 -1.28 -3.42 11.03
C ARG A 240 -1.02 -4.87 10.61
N ARG A 241 -1.84 -5.44 9.72
CA ARG A 241 -1.61 -6.81 9.21
C ARG A 241 -0.33 -6.90 8.40
N ARG A 242 -0.02 -5.90 7.57
CA ARG A 242 1.25 -5.82 6.84
C ARG A 242 2.44 -5.75 7.80
N LEU A 243 2.39 -4.85 8.79
CA LEU A 243 3.45 -4.74 9.81
C LEU A 243 3.69 -6.07 10.52
N LYS A 244 2.63 -6.77 10.94
CA LYS A 244 2.74 -8.12 11.53
C LYS A 244 3.38 -9.15 10.61
N ARG A 245 3.17 -9.07 9.29
CA ARG A 245 3.85 -9.97 8.33
C ARG A 245 5.33 -9.63 8.28
N MET A 246 5.65 -8.34 8.12
CA MET A 246 7.02 -7.84 8.07
C MET A 246 7.80 -8.18 9.33
N ALA A 247 7.28 -7.84 10.51
CA ALA A 247 7.94 -8.12 11.79
C ALA A 247 8.29 -9.59 11.97
N ARG A 248 7.43 -10.52 11.54
CA ARG A 248 7.74 -11.96 11.62
C ARG A 248 8.91 -12.39 10.75
N ASN A 249 9.10 -11.73 9.61
CA ASN A 249 10.13 -12.07 8.64
C ASN A 249 11.47 -11.38 8.94
N ILE A 250 11.43 -10.15 9.50
CA ILE A 250 12.64 -9.33 9.67
C ILE A 250 13.19 -9.33 11.09
N ARG A 251 12.40 -9.76 12.09
CA ARG A 251 12.85 -9.77 13.49
C ARG A 251 14.15 -10.56 13.64
N ARG A 252 15.03 -10.06 14.49
CA ARG A 252 16.18 -10.81 15.00
C ARG A 252 15.72 -11.77 16.10
N GLU A 253 16.62 -12.65 16.51
CA GLU A 253 16.37 -13.64 17.57
C GLU A 253 15.91 -12.97 18.89
N PHE A 254 16.36 -11.75 19.15
CA PHE A 254 16.06 -11.00 20.37
C PHE A 254 14.98 -9.93 20.23
N ASP A 255 14.46 -9.68 19.03
CA ASP A 255 13.42 -8.67 18.86
C ASP A 255 12.07 -9.25 19.31
N ASP A 256 11.41 -8.53 20.22
CA ASP A 256 10.03 -8.82 20.57
C ASP A 256 9.06 -8.19 19.56
N VAL A 257 8.05 -8.94 19.15
CA VAL A 257 7.02 -8.44 18.21
C VAL A 257 5.75 -8.11 19.00
N THR A 258 5.33 -6.85 18.94
CA THR A 258 4.10 -6.41 19.63
C THR A 258 2.83 -6.91 18.95
N ASP A 259 1.70 -6.74 19.65
CA ASP A 259 0.39 -6.96 19.07
C ASP A 259 0.06 -6.01 17.92
N ASP A 260 0.78 -4.92 17.72
CA ASP A 260 0.61 -4.01 16.58
C ASP A 260 1.58 -4.29 15.43
N GLY A 261 2.48 -5.26 15.62
CA GLY A 261 3.44 -5.68 14.59
C GLY A 261 4.66 -4.78 14.52
N THR A 262 4.97 -4.03 15.58
CA THR A 262 6.23 -3.32 15.79
C THR A 262 7.27 -4.25 16.43
N LEU A 263 8.53 -3.85 16.35
CA LEU A 263 9.68 -4.53 16.97
C LEU A 263 10.12 -3.78 18.22
N VAL A 264 10.42 -4.51 19.29
CA VAL A 264 10.90 -3.97 20.56
C VAL A 264 12.27 -4.56 20.89
N TYR A 265 13.23 -3.67 21.16
CA TYR A 265 14.59 -4.04 21.53
C TYR A 265 15.22 -2.97 22.44
N GLY A 266 16.26 -3.33 23.19
CA GLY A 266 17.06 -2.44 24.00
C GLY A 266 18.18 -1.80 23.20
N LYS A 267 18.54 -0.56 23.54
CA LYS A 267 19.62 0.20 22.91
C LYS A 267 20.48 0.87 23.97
N THR A 268 21.80 0.74 23.85
CA THR A 268 22.76 1.41 24.74
C THR A 268 24.01 1.84 23.99
N ARG A 269 24.78 2.76 24.57
CA ARG A 269 26.10 3.19 24.08
C ARG A 269 27.27 2.51 24.80
N ALA A 270 26.99 1.49 25.62
CA ALA A 270 28.00 0.65 26.25
C ALA A 270 28.98 0.06 25.23
N ASP A 271 30.20 -0.25 25.69
CA ASP A 271 31.22 -0.82 24.82
C ASP A 271 30.81 -2.27 24.47
N PRO A 272 30.90 -2.71 23.20
CA PRO A 272 30.61 -4.09 22.84
C PRO A 272 31.37 -5.13 23.68
N SER A 273 32.57 -4.80 24.16
CA SER A 273 33.36 -5.70 25.02
C SER A 273 32.75 -5.93 26.40
N ASP A 274 31.85 -5.06 26.87
CA ASP A 274 31.11 -5.25 28.12
C ASP A 274 30.16 -6.45 28.00
N PHE A 275 29.50 -6.61 26.85
CA PHE A 275 28.61 -7.75 26.57
C PHE A 275 29.37 -9.08 26.51
N ASP A 276 30.55 -9.09 25.88
CA ASP A 276 31.42 -10.27 25.85
C ASP A 276 31.91 -10.65 27.25
N ALA A 277 32.25 -9.65 28.07
CA ALA A 277 32.70 -9.86 29.45
C ALA A 277 31.58 -10.40 30.36
N LEU A 278 30.35 -9.95 30.15
CA LEU A 278 29.14 -10.45 30.81
C LEU A 278 28.68 -11.82 30.27
N GLY A 279 29.29 -12.30 29.18
CA GLY A 279 28.96 -13.59 28.57
C GLY A 279 27.62 -13.60 27.83
N VAL A 280 27.19 -12.44 27.33
CA VAL A 280 25.96 -12.30 26.55
C VAL A 280 26.16 -13.02 25.20
N PRO A 281 25.31 -13.98 24.83
CA PRO A 281 25.43 -14.64 23.54
C PRO A 281 25.26 -13.65 22.37
N GLU A 282 26.08 -13.80 21.31
CA GLU A 282 26.06 -12.93 20.12
C GLU A 282 24.68 -12.86 19.43
N GLU A 283 23.84 -13.88 19.62
CA GLU A 283 22.46 -13.90 19.10
C GLU A 283 21.51 -12.93 19.81
N PHE A 284 21.88 -12.38 20.98
CA PHE A 284 21.05 -11.44 21.73
C PHE A 284 21.43 -9.98 21.57
N TYR A 285 22.47 -9.67 20.78
CA TYR A 285 22.84 -8.29 20.51
C TYR A 285 23.38 -8.09 19.10
N THR A 286 23.44 -6.84 18.67
CA THR A 286 23.97 -6.42 17.38
C THR A 286 24.73 -5.12 17.56
N VAL A 287 26.02 -5.14 17.25
CA VAL A 287 26.87 -3.94 17.29
C VAL A 287 26.56 -3.07 16.07
N LYS A 288 26.18 -1.82 16.32
CA LYS A 288 26.06 -0.76 15.31
C LYS A 288 27.26 0.18 15.41
N THR A 289 27.35 1.12 14.48
CA THR A 289 28.46 2.09 14.42
C THR A 289 28.56 2.96 15.69
N ASP A 290 27.43 3.34 16.29
CA ASP A 290 27.33 4.31 17.38
C ASP A 290 26.62 3.79 18.63
N HIS A 291 26.12 2.55 18.62
CA HIS A 291 25.39 1.93 19.73
C HIS A 291 25.36 0.40 19.59
N VAL A 292 24.89 -0.27 20.65
CA VAL A 292 24.54 -1.68 20.64
C VAL A 292 23.02 -1.80 20.74
N GLU A 293 22.43 -2.64 19.89
CA GLU A 293 21.04 -3.08 20.01
C GLU A 293 21.03 -4.48 20.64
N VAL A 294 20.19 -4.72 21.65
CA VAL A 294 20.20 -5.93 22.48
C VAL A 294 18.77 -6.32 22.86
N ALA A 295 18.54 -7.55 23.31
CA ALA A 295 17.28 -7.93 23.93
C ALA A 295 16.88 -6.93 25.04
N TRP A 296 15.67 -6.36 24.98
CA TRP A 296 15.28 -5.28 25.88
C TRP A 296 15.27 -5.72 27.35
N TRP A 297 14.84 -6.97 27.62
CA TRP A 297 14.81 -7.53 28.97
C TRP A 297 16.22 -7.77 29.54
N LEU A 298 17.21 -8.11 28.70
CA LEU A 298 18.60 -8.26 29.14
C LEU A 298 19.21 -6.90 29.50
N LEU A 299 18.91 -5.88 28.69
CA LEU A 299 19.39 -4.53 28.97
C LEU A 299 18.81 -3.98 30.28
N GLU A 300 17.52 -4.21 30.53
CA GLU A 300 16.86 -3.84 31.78
C GLU A 300 17.54 -4.54 32.98
N GLU A 301 17.77 -5.85 32.92
CA GLU A 301 18.45 -6.62 33.97
C GLU A 301 19.89 -6.12 34.23
N MET A 302 20.68 -5.86 33.17
CA MET A 302 22.06 -5.34 33.31
C MET A 302 22.12 -3.97 33.97
N ILE A 303 21.15 -3.10 33.71
CA ILE A 303 21.08 -1.77 34.32
C ILE A 303 20.63 -1.89 35.79
N GLU A 304 19.67 -2.78 36.09
CA GLU A 304 19.23 -3.04 37.46
C GLU A 304 20.35 -3.62 38.34
N ASP A 305 21.19 -4.50 37.78
CA ASP A 305 22.34 -5.08 38.46
C ASP A 305 23.55 -4.14 38.55
N GLY A 306 23.52 -3.01 37.83
CA GLY A 306 24.58 -2.01 37.79
C GLY A 306 25.78 -2.41 36.93
N ASP A 307 25.60 -3.40 36.05
CA ASP A 307 26.59 -3.80 35.06
C ASP A 307 26.72 -2.76 33.94
N LEU A 308 25.61 -2.07 33.61
CA LEU A 308 25.57 -0.96 32.66
C LEU A 308 24.98 0.31 33.29
N GLU A 309 25.43 1.49 32.81
CA GLU A 309 25.02 2.79 33.37
C GLU A 309 23.66 3.28 32.86
N ASP A 310 23.38 3.13 31.56
CA ASP A 310 22.16 3.63 30.91
C ASP A 310 21.74 2.84 29.66
N GLY A 311 20.50 3.05 29.24
CA GLY A 311 19.95 2.49 28.01
C GLY A 311 18.57 3.05 27.66
N GLU A 312 17.98 2.58 26.56
CA GLU A 312 16.59 2.87 26.20
C GLU A 312 15.95 1.61 25.59
N ILE A 313 14.67 1.38 25.88
CA ILE A 313 13.83 0.45 25.13
C ILE A 313 13.30 1.22 23.92
N VAL A 314 13.44 0.63 22.73
CA VAL A 314 13.00 1.21 21.46
C VAL A 314 11.90 0.34 20.88
N GLU A 315 10.76 0.96 20.58
CA GLU A 315 9.72 0.37 19.73
C GLU A 315 9.80 0.97 18.33
N GLN A 316 9.85 0.13 17.31
CA GLN A 316 10.10 0.54 15.92
C GLN A 316 9.18 -0.17 14.93
N TYR A 317 8.75 0.53 13.87
CA TYR A 317 8.08 -0.11 12.75
C TYR A 317 9.04 -1.03 11.96
N PRO A 318 8.57 -2.21 11.50
CA PRO A 318 9.35 -3.10 10.66
C PRO A 318 9.42 -2.66 9.19
N THR A 319 9.32 -1.35 8.92
CA THR A 319 9.34 -0.76 7.58
C THR A 319 10.78 -0.45 7.15
N TYR A 320 10.96 -0.09 5.87
CA TYR A 320 12.29 0.23 5.32
C TYR A 320 12.99 1.37 6.07
N ASP A 321 12.24 2.41 6.43
CA ASP A 321 12.74 3.60 7.14
C ASP A 321 12.95 3.36 8.64
N GLY A 322 12.42 2.28 9.20
CA GLY A 322 12.56 1.93 10.61
C GLY A 322 12.10 3.07 11.52
N GLN A 323 10.95 3.68 11.24
CA GLN A 323 10.46 4.79 12.05
C GLN A 323 10.24 4.32 13.50
N VAL A 324 10.85 5.05 14.44
CA VAL A 324 10.70 4.80 15.88
C VAL A 324 9.33 5.30 16.33
N VAL A 325 8.59 4.42 17.00
CA VAL A 325 7.27 4.68 17.58
C VAL A 325 7.42 5.27 18.97
N GLU A 326 8.22 4.62 19.81
CA GLU A 326 8.42 5.01 21.20
C GLU A 326 9.87 4.76 21.64
N ARG A 327 10.32 5.58 22.60
CA ARG A 327 11.57 5.39 23.33
C ARG A 327 11.30 5.50 24.82
N THR A 328 11.70 4.50 25.57
CA THR A 328 11.56 4.47 27.02
C THR A 328 12.96 4.41 27.65
N PRO A 329 13.44 5.51 28.25
CA PRO A 329 14.74 5.53 28.91
C PRO A 329 14.81 4.54 30.08
N LEU A 330 15.96 3.90 30.22
CA LEU A 330 16.37 3.08 31.35
C LEU A 330 17.53 3.83 32.05
N ALA A 331 17.30 4.23 33.30
CA ALA A 331 18.13 5.10 34.16
C ALA A 331 18.17 6.61 33.84
#